data_AF-A0A8J8PGA9-F1
#
_entry.id   AF-A0A8J8PGA9-F1
#
_cell.length_a   1.000
_cell.length_b   1.000
_cell.length_c   1.000
_cell.angle_alpha   90.00
_cell.angle_beta   90.00
_cell.angle_gamma   90.00
#
_symmetry.space_group_name_H-M   'P 1'
#
loop_
_entity.id
_entity.type
_entity.pdbx_description
1 polymer ?
#
loop_
_entity_poly.entity_id
_entity_poly.type
_entity_poly.pdbx_seq_one_letter_code
_entity_poly.pdbx_strand_id
1 'polypeptide(L)'
;DVGGTTTNVGVLYKGYPRESASPVEIAGIRTNFRMPDIFTLALGGGTVIKGEEIGPESVGFMLTKRGLSWGGDTLTATDVSMVVKGIKIEGSNPELIRDRYQIEYLKKIYSKMLESWENAIDMMKTSKEDVIVIGVGGGSIMLPETLKGSSKLVIPKNAQYANAIGCTLTKVGATIERTFSYDQTSRDTAIKSLIEEAKKTAISAGAIDTTIEVREIEELQMPYLPGNAIKVSVKVVGELKI
;
A
#
# COMPACT_ATOMS: atom_id res chain seq x y z
N ASP A 1 3.91 -3.04 2.88
CA ASP A 1 4.04 -4.40 2.35
C ASP A 1 5.48 -4.62 1.91
N VAL A 2 6.24 -5.44 2.65
CA VAL A 2 7.63 -5.79 2.32
C VAL A 2 7.60 -7.12 1.58
N GLY A 3 7.83 -7.05 0.27
CA GLY A 3 7.87 -8.21 -0.62
C GLY A 3 9.28 -8.78 -0.78
N GLY A 4 9.45 -9.64 -1.79
CA GLY A 4 10.76 -10.20 -2.15
C GLY A 4 11.65 -9.21 -2.92
N THR A 5 11.07 -8.26 -3.65
CA THR A 5 11.81 -7.32 -4.51
C THR A 5 11.69 -5.87 -4.04
N THR A 6 10.53 -5.48 -3.56
CA THR A 6 10.20 -4.10 -3.19
C THR A 6 9.50 -4.01 -1.85
N THR A 7 9.47 -2.80 -1.29
CA THR A 7 8.57 -2.43 -0.20
C THR A 7 7.60 -1.37 -0.69
N ASN A 8 6.30 -1.65 -0.57
CA ASN A 8 5.23 -0.71 -0.91
C ASN A 8 4.66 -0.09 0.37
N VAL A 9 4.62 1.24 0.45
CA VAL A 9 4.09 1.99 1.59
C VAL A 9 2.87 2.79 1.11
N GLY A 10 1.73 2.51 1.71
CA GLY A 10 0.48 3.24 1.51
C GLY A 10 -0.03 3.81 2.84
N VAL A 11 -0.95 4.78 2.77
CA VAL A 11 -1.60 5.30 3.98
C VAL A 11 -3.11 5.09 3.92
N LEU A 12 -3.68 4.68 5.06
CA LEU A 12 -5.13 4.64 5.24
C LEU A 12 -5.56 5.90 5.97
N TYR A 13 -6.53 6.61 5.39
CA TYR A 13 -7.17 7.77 6.00
C TYR A 13 -8.66 7.48 6.15
N LYS A 14 -9.18 7.61 7.39
CA LYS A 14 -10.58 7.29 7.73
C LYS A 14 -11.04 5.89 7.27
N GLY A 15 -10.13 4.90 7.32
CA GLY A 15 -10.41 3.51 6.94
C GLY A 15 -10.28 3.19 5.44
N TYR A 16 -9.91 4.16 4.60
CA TYR A 16 -9.75 3.98 3.15
C TYR A 16 -8.33 4.33 2.70
N PRO A 17 -7.83 3.70 1.62
CA PRO A 17 -6.58 4.13 1.00
C PRO A 17 -6.65 5.59 0.58
N ARG A 18 -5.64 6.39 0.95
CA ARG A 18 -5.50 7.74 0.42
C ARG A 18 -5.29 7.64 -1.09
N GLU A 19 -6.11 8.35 -1.84
CA GLU A 19 -5.98 8.43 -3.29
C GLU A 19 -4.90 9.46 -3.69
N SER A 20 -4.19 9.19 -4.78
CA SER A 20 -3.25 10.16 -5.36
C SER A 20 -3.99 11.38 -5.91
N ALA A 21 -3.44 12.57 -5.67
CA ALA A 21 -4.00 13.82 -6.19
C ALA A 21 -3.78 13.98 -7.70
N SER A 22 -2.79 13.27 -8.27
CA SER A 22 -2.48 13.34 -9.70
C SER A 22 -3.15 12.21 -10.46
N PRO A 23 -3.70 12.47 -11.66
CA PRO A 23 -4.21 11.42 -12.53
C PRO A 23 -3.10 10.45 -12.90
N VAL A 24 -3.39 9.15 -12.87
CA VAL A 24 -2.39 8.11 -13.11
C VAL A 24 -2.22 7.86 -14.60
N GLU A 25 -0.98 7.68 -15.04
CA GLU A 25 -0.64 7.21 -16.38
C GLU A 25 -0.51 5.69 -16.38
N ILE A 26 -1.32 5.01 -17.18
CA ILE A 26 -1.29 3.54 -17.33
C ILE A 26 -0.89 3.24 -18.77
N ALA A 27 0.23 2.53 -18.95
CA ALA A 27 0.75 2.15 -20.26
C ALA A 27 0.90 3.34 -21.25
N GLY A 28 1.35 4.50 -20.76
CA GLY A 28 1.51 5.71 -21.59
C GLY A 28 0.24 6.56 -21.74
N ILE A 29 -0.89 6.13 -21.14
CA ILE A 29 -2.18 6.80 -21.28
C ILE A 29 -2.55 7.45 -19.95
N ARG A 30 -2.71 8.77 -19.96
CA ARG A 30 -3.25 9.52 -18.81
C ARG A 30 -4.71 9.14 -18.60
N THR A 31 -5.01 8.57 -17.45
CA THR A 31 -6.38 8.20 -17.05
C THR A 31 -6.99 9.29 -16.17
N ASN A 32 -8.31 9.27 -15.99
CA ASN A 32 -9.02 10.09 -15.01
C ASN A 32 -9.27 9.35 -13.67
N PHE A 33 -8.70 8.15 -13.51
CA PHE A 33 -8.82 7.38 -12.28
C PHE A 33 -7.83 7.90 -11.24
N ARG A 34 -8.30 7.97 -10.00
CA ARG A 34 -7.46 8.13 -8.83
C ARG A 34 -7.13 6.74 -8.28
N MET A 35 -5.84 6.41 -8.15
CA MET A 35 -5.39 5.17 -7.53
C MET A 35 -4.94 5.42 -6.09
N PRO A 36 -4.91 4.38 -5.24
CA PRO A 36 -4.20 4.46 -3.97
C PRO A 36 -2.79 5.01 -4.15
N ASP A 37 -2.45 6.00 -3.34
CA ASP A 37 -1.13 6.60 -3.29
C ASP A 37 -0.16 5.63 -2.59
N ILE A 38 0.79 5.11 -3.35
CA ILE A 38 1.74 4.11 -2.91
C ILE A 38 3.15 4.58 -3.22
N PHE A 39 3.97 4.71 -2.19
CA PHE A 39 5.41 4.92 -2.33
C PHE A 39 6.13 3.58 -2.39
N THR A 40 6.92 3.36 -3.43
CA THR A 40 7.62 2.08 -3.67
C THR A 40 9.13 2.25 -3.48
N LEU A 41 9.70 1.44 -2.58
CA LEU A 41 11.13 1.29 -2.37
C LEU A 41 11.65 0.06 -3.12
N ALA A 42 12.82 0.17 -3.74
CA ALA A 42 13.59 -0.96 -4.27
C ALA A 42 14.31 -1.77 -3.16
N LEU A 43 13.60 -2.02 -2.07
CA LEU A 43 14.08 -2.76 -0.90
C LEU A 43 13.05 -3.82 -0.51
N GLY A 44 13.33 -5.08 -0.81
CA GLY A 44 12.58 -6.26 -0.37
C GLY A 44 13.53 -7.34 0.14
N GLY A 45 13.00 -8.52 0.47
CA GLY A 45 13.77 -9.61 1.06
C GLY A 45 14.99 -10.06 0.24
N GLY A 46 14.82 -10.15 -1.08
CA GLY A 46 15.86 -10.58 -2.01
C GLY A 46 16.72 -9.43 -2.56
N THR A 47 16.55 -8.20 -2.08
CA THR A 47 17.39 -7.08 -2.54
C THR A 47 18.86 -7.37 -2.28
N VAL A 48 19.68 -7.20 -3.32
CA VAL A 48 21.11 -7.53 -3.32
C VAL A 48 21.89 -6.45 -2.58
N ILE A 49 22.88 -6.87 -1.79
CA ILE A 49 23.80 -5.99 -1.07
C ILE A 49 25.18 -6.09 -1.73
N LYS A 50 25.71 -4.97 -2.25
CA LYS A 50 27.04 -4.86 -2.87
C LYS A 50 27.85 -3.79 -2.16
N GLY A 51 28.88 -4.19 -1.40
CA GLY A 51 29.61 -3.23 -0.56
C GLY A 51 28.63 -2.55 0.40
N GLU A 52 28.48 -1.23 0.33
CA GLU A 52 27.48 -0.53 1.15
C GLU A 52 26.21 -0.10 0.42
N GLU A 53 26.05 -0.53 -0.83
CA GLU A 53 24.89 -0.24 -1.67
C GLU A 53 23.81 -1.31 -1.49
N ILE A 54 22.56 -0.85 -1.45
CA ILE A 54 21.37 -1.69 -1.25
C ILE A 54 20.51 -1.59 -2.51
N GLY A 55 20.43 -2.69 -3.27
CA GLY A 55 19.65 -2.75 -4.49
C GLY A 55 20.20 -1.86 -5.61
N PRO A 56 19.38 -1.52 -6.63
CA PRO A 56 17.97 -1.92 -6.79
C PRO A 56 17.80 -3.37 -7.24
N GLU A 57 18.88 -4.06 -7.60
CA GLU A 57 18.86 -5.47 -8.01
C GLU A 57 18.29 -6.36 -6.90
N SER A 58 17.50 -7.37 -7.28
CA SER A 58 16.93 -8.34 -6.35
C SER A 58 16.93 -9.74 -6.95
N VAL A 59 17.24 -10.74 -6.14
CA VAL A 59 17.09 -12.16 -6.52
C VAL A 59 15.63 -12.64 -6.43
N GLY A 60 14.73 -11.84 -5.85
CA GLY A 60 13.29 -12.10 -5.81
C GLY A 60 12.95 -13.53 -5.37
N PHE A 61 12.21 -14.26 -6.22
CA PHE A 61 11.81 -15.65 -5.96
C PHE A 61 12.98 -16.64 -5.86
N MET A 62 14.17 -16.27 -6.32
CA MET A 62 15.39 -17.08 -6.24
C MET A 62 16.13 -16.94 -4.91
N LEU A 63 15.56 -16.24 -3.92
CA LEU A 63 16.16 -16.02 -2.60
C LEU A 63 16.70 -17.31 -1.97
N THR A 64 15.91 -18.39 -1.96
CA THR A 64 16.32 -19.67 -1.36
C THR A 64 17.35 -20.45 -2.18
N LYS A 65 17.71 -19.98 -3.39
CA LYS A 65 18.76 -20.56 -4.23
C LYS A 65 20.02 -19.68 -4.31
N ARG A 66 19.86 -18.36 -4.20
CA ARG A 66 20.93 -17.37 -4.41
C ARG A 66 21.41 -16.72 -3.11
N GLY A 67 20.55 -16.62 -2.10
CA GLY A 67 20.89 -16.03 -0.80
C GLY A 67 21.95 -16.84 -0.06
N LEU A 68 22.84 -16.15 0.64
CA LEU A 68 23.96 -16.79 1.34
C LEU A 68 23.48 -17.73 2.46
N SER A 69 22.39 -17.39 3.15
CA SER A 69 21.81 -18.26 4.19
C SER A 69 21.37 -19.62 3.64
N TRP A 70 21.17 -19.76 2.33
CA TRP A 70 20.79 -21.02 1.69
C TRP A 70 21.94 -21.67 0.91
N GLY A 71 23.17 -21.21 1.11
CA GLY A 71 24.36 -21.72 0.40
C GLY A 71 24.56 -21.17 -1.01
N GLY A 72 23.85 -20.10 -1.37
CA GLY A 72 24.07 -19.36 -2.61
C GLY A 72 25.34 -18.50 -2.57
N ASP A 73 25.41 -17.50 -3.46
CA ASP A 73 26.57 -16.63 -3.64
C ASP A 73 26.27 -15.14 -3.45
N THR A 74 25.02 -14.78 -3.15
CA THR A 74 24.54 -13.40 -3.17
C THR A 74 24.10 -12.98 -1.78
N LEU A 75 24.73 -11.95 -1.21
CA LEU A 75 24.28 -11.35 0.04
C LEU A 75 22.99 -10.55 -0.20
N THR A 76 21.95 -10.84 0.58
CA THR A 76 20.63 -10.19 0.46
C THR A 76 20.22 -9.42 1.71
N ALA A 77 19.21 -8.56 1.58
CA ALA A 77 18.59 -7.86 2.71
C ALA A 77 18.04 -8.84 3.78
N THR A 78 17.53 -10.01 3.36
CA THR A 78 17.11 -11.08 4.28
C THR A 78 18.29 -11.64 5.06
N ASP A 79 19.41 -11.95 4.38
CA ASP A 79 20.64 -12.45 5.02
C ASP A 79 21.14 -11.49 6.11
N VAL A 80 21.22 -10.20 5.79
CA VAL A 80 21.62 -9.15 6.74
C VAL A 80 20.68 -9.12 7.94
N SER A 81 19.36 -9.09 7.68
CA SER A 81 18.34 -8.99 8.74
C SER A 81 18.34 -10.21 9.65
N MET A 82 18.56 -11.41 9.11
CA MET A 82 18.65 -12.64 9.88
C MET A 82 19.79 -12.63 10.90
N VAL A 83 20.98 -12.16 10.48
CA VAL A 83 22.13 -12.08 11.38
C VAL A 83 21.95 -10.98 12.41
N VAL A 84 21.54 -9.78 12.00
CA VAL A 84 21.44 -8.60 12.88
C VAL A 84 20.31 -8.75 13.90
N LYS A 85 19.16 -9.30 13.49
CA LYS A 85 17.99 -9.47 14.38
C LYS A 85 17.93 -10.84 15.05
N GLY A 86 18.81 -11.77 14.70
CA GLY A 86 18.78 -13.14 15.22
C GLY A 86 17.55 -13.94 14.76
N ILE A 87 17.01 -13.65 13.58
CA ILE A 87 15.86 -14.35 13.03
C ILE A 87 16.33 -15.64 12.35
N LYS A 88 15.53 -16.70 12.51
CA LYS A 88 15.72 -17.97 11.79
C LYS A 88 14.54 -18.22 10.86
N ILE A 89 14.85 -18.48 9.59
CA ILE A 89 13.88 -18.91 8.57
C ILE A 89 14.08 -20.40 8.33
N GLU A 90 13.01 -21.14 8.03
CA GLU A 90 13.11 -22.56 7.73
C GLU A 90 14.05 -22.81 6.53
N GLY A 91 14.91 -23.82 6.63
CA GLY A 91 15.87 -24.17 5.58
C GLY A 91 17.05 -23.21 5.41
N SER A 92 17.18 -22.19 6.26
CA SER A 92 18.27 -21.22 6.23
C SER A 92 19.35 -21.50 7.29
N ASN A 93 20.59 -21.11 7.01
CA ASN A 93 21.75 -21.19 7.88
C ASN A 93 22.49 -19.83 7.95
N PRO A 94 22.17 -18.97 8.93
CA PRO A 94 22.81 -17.67 9.10
C PRO A 94 24.32 -17.73 9.39
N GLU A 95 24.85 -18.87 9.85
CA GLU A 95 26.29 -19.02 10.13
C GLU A 95 27.15 -18.82 8.87
N LEU A 96 26.62 -19.20 7.69
CA LEU A 96 27.29 -19.01 6.39
C LEU A 96 27.63 -17.54 6.10
N ILE A 97 26.90 -16.61 6.73
CA ILE A 97 27.12 -15.17 6.62
C ILE A 97 28.12 -14.70 7.67
N ARG A 98 28.00 -15.20 8.91
CA ARG A 98 28.91 -14.87 10.03
C ARG A 98 30.35 -15.24 9.73
N ASP A 99 30.56 -16.31 8.95
CA ASP A 99 31.89 -16.73 8.50
C ASP A 99 32.52 -15.79 7.46
N ARG A 100 31.70 -14.99 6.75
CA ARG A 100 32.14 -14.16 5.61
C ARG A 100 32.12 -12.67 5.90
N TYR A 101 31.29 -12.23 6.83
CA TYR A 101 31.03 -10.81 7.08
C TYR A 101 31.10 -10.47 8.57
N GLN A 102 31.77 -9.36 8.87
CA GLN A 102 31.79 -8.80 10.22
C GLN A 102 30.42 -8.28 10.63
N ILE A 103 30.06 -8.46 11.91
CA ILE A 103 28.75 -8.04 12.43
C ILE A 103 28.55 -6.53 12.36
N GLU A 104 29.61 -5.74 12.50
CA GLU A 104 29.59 -4.27 12.39
C GLU A 104 29.17 -3.82 11.00
N TYR A 105 29.67 -4.49 9.96
CA TYR A 105 29.30 -4.24 8.58
C TYR A 105 27.81 -4.54 8.35
N LEU A 106 27.33 -5.70 8.81
CA LEU A 106 25.92 -6.09 8.65
C LEU A 106 24.99 -5.13 9.39
N LYS A 107 25.37 -4.70 10.61
CA LYS A 107 24.63 -3.67 11.36
C LYS A 107 24.57 -2.35 10.61
N LYS A 108 25.67 -1.92 9.98
CA LYS A 108 25.70 -0.70 9.16
C LYS A 108 24.72 -0.79 7.97
N ILE A 109 24.69 -1.92 7.28
CA ILE A 109 23.72 -2.15 6.18
C ILE A 109 22.28 -2.12 6.71
N TYR A 110 22.02 -2.81 7.82
CA TYR A 110 20.70 -2.84 8.42
C TYR A 110 20.23 -1.44 8.87
N SER A 111 21.11 -0.58 9.39
CA SER A 111 20.78 0.82 9.69
C SER A 111 20.37 1.61 8.44
N LYS A 112 21.02 1.39 7.28
CA LYS A 112 20.60 2.03 6.02
C LYS A 112 19.23 1.52 5.52
N MET A 113 18.95 0.22 5.73
CA MET A 113 17.63 -0.35 5.46
C MET A 113 16.54 0.30 6.34
N LEU A 114 16.85 0.47 7.63
CA LEU A 114 16.00 1.17 8.59
C LEU A 114 15.68 2.59 8.13
N GLU A 115 16.70 3.39 7.83
CA GLU A 115 16.54 4.76 7.33
C GLU A 115 15.67 4.81 6.07
N SER A 116 15.81 3.83 5.17
CA SER A 116 15.01 3.75 3.94
C SER A 116 13.52 3.54 4.25
N TRP A 117 13.19 2.66 5.19
CA TRP A 117 11.80 2.45 5.62
C TRP A 117 11.23 3.66 6.37
N GLU A 118 12.01 4.28 7.25
CA GLU A 118 11.59 5.47 8.00
C GLU A 118 11.33 6.66 7.06
N ASN A 119 12.20 6.88 6.08
CA ASN A 119 12.01 7.92 5.06
C ASN A 119 10.74 7.66 4.23
N ALA A 120 10.48 6.41 3.85
CA ALA A 120 9.26 6.07 3.12
C ALA A 120 7.98 6.30 3.94
N ILE A 121 8.03 6.02 5.24
CA ILE A 121 6.92 6.33 6.16
C ILE A 121 6.72 7.84 6.24
N ASP A 122 7.78 8.62 6.44
CA ASP A 122 7.71 10.07 6.56
C ASP A 122 7.14 10.73 5.29
N MET A 123 7.58 10.28 4.10
CA MET A 123 7.04 10.72 2.82
C MET A 123 5.53 10.45 2.65
N MET A 124 5.02 9.40 3.27
CA MET A 124 3.61 9.01 3.17
C MET A 124 2.71 9.61 4.24
N LYS A 125 3.26 10.01 5.39
CA LYS A 125 2.49 10.60 6.48
C LYS A 125 1.77 11.87 6.05
N THR A 126 0.56 12.07 6.54
CA THR A 126 -0.24 13.28 6.30
C THR A 126 0.01 14.38 7.32
N SER A 127 0.69 14.07 8.42
CA SER A 127 1.04 14.98 9.50
C SER A 127 2.40 14.59 10.09
N LYS A 128 2.98 15.48 10.91
CA LYS A 128 4.26 15.19 11.58
C LYS A 128 4.12 14.18 12.73
N GLU A 129 2.91 13.95 13.21
CA GLU A 129 2.62 13.07 14.34
C GLU A 129 2.92 11.61 14.04
N ASP A 130 3.28 10.85 15.06
CA ASP A 130 3.60 9.43 14.92
C ASP A 130 2.35 8.59 14.61
N VAL A 131 2.47 7.69 13.63
CA VAL A 131 1.35 6.88 13.14
C VAL A 131 1.51 5.39 13.47
N ILE A 132 0.40 4.66 13.54
CA ILE A 132 0.46 3.20 13.64
C ILE A 132 0.91 2.67 12.27
N VAL A 133 1.98 1.89 12.25
CA VAL A 133 2.49 1.23 11.04
C VAL A 133 2.11 -0.25 11.09
N ILE A 134 1.54 -0.75 10.00
CA ILE A 134 1.20 -2.17 9.85
C ILE A 134 2.17 -2.81 8.87
N GLY A 135 3.08 -3.63 9.39
CA GLY A 135 4.06 -4.37 8.60
C GLY A 135 3.47 -5.67 8.05
N VAL A 136 3.26 -5.74 6.74
CA VAL A 136 2.76 -6.94 6.03
C VAL A 136 3.73 -7.38 4.93
N GLY A 137 3.48 -8.55 4.34
CA GLY A 137 4.33 -9.17 3.32
C GLY A 137 5.32 -10.18 3.90
N GLY A 138 5.84 -11.09 3.09
CA GLY A 138 6.77 -12.13 3.56
C GLY A 138 8.09 -11.56 4.11
N GLY A 139 8.52 -10.40 3.60
CA GLY A 139 9.71 -9.70 4.08
C GLY A 139 9.47 -8.85 5.32
N SER A 140 8.23 -8.77 5.85
CA SER A 140 7.93 -7.93 7.02
C SER A 140 8.69 -8.38 8.27
N ILE A 141 9.15 -9.63 8.30
CA ILE A 141 10.00 -10.18 9.35
C ILE A 141 11.33 -9.41 9.50
N MET A 142 11.78 -8.71 8.45
CA MET A 142 12.99 -7.88 8.47
C MET A 142 12.78 -6.54 9.18
N LEU A 143 11.54 -6.07 9.33
CA LEU A 143 11.25 -4.78 9.95
C LEU A 143 11.74 -4.75 11.41
N PRO A 144 12.24 -3.61 11.92
CA PRO A 144 12.71 -3.44 13.30
C PRO A 144 11.57 -3.63 14.32
N GLU A 145 11.87 -3.52 15.62
CA GLU A 145 10.82 -3.46 16.65
C GLU A 145 10.14 -2.09 16.70
N THR A 146 10.91 -1.04 16.41
CA THR A 146 10.46 0.36 16.39
C THR A 146 10.94 1.05 15.12
N LEU A 147 10.15 2.01 14.65
CA LEU A 147 10.45 2.86 13.49
C LEU A 147 10.23 4.31 13.90
N LYS A 148 11.17 5.20 13.56
CA LYS A 148 10.93 6.63 13.67
C LYS A 148 9.72 7.03 12.82
N GLY A 149 8.90 7.94 13.36
CA GLY A 149 7.65 8.35 12.72
C GLY A 149 6.48 7.39 12.99
N SER A 150 6.72 6.30 13.73
CA SER A 150 5.69 5.34 14.14
C SER A 150 5.46 5.33 15.65
N SER A 151 4.20 5.41 16.05
CA SER A 151 3.80 5.28 17.46
C SER A 151 3.72 3.82 17.89
N LYS A 152 3.48 2.93 16.93
CA LYS A 152 3.46 1.48 17.11
C LYS A 152 3.64 0.78 15.77
N LEU A 153 4.59 -0.15 15.71
CA LEU A 153 4.69 -1.10 14.62
C LEU A 153 3.93 -2.38 14.98
N VAL A 154 2.99 -2.79 14.12
CA VAL A 154 2.22 -4.02 14.27
C VAL A 154 2.50 -4.92 13.07
N ILE A 155 3.01 -6.11 13.33
CA ILE A 155 3.14 -7.18 12.33
C ILE A 155 2.10 -8.24 12.69
N PRO A 156 0.96 -8.31 11.97
CA PRO A 156 -0.09 -9.26 12.30
C PRO A 156 0.34 -10.70 12.04
N LYS A 157 -0.31 -11.66 12.72
CA LYS A 157 -0.21 -13.07 12.35
C LYS A 157 -0.60 -13.23 10.88
N ASN A 158 0.10 -14.10 10.15
CA ASN A 158 -0.15 -14.33 8.72
C ASN A 158 0.09 -13.09 7.83
N ALA A 159 0.92 -12.13 8.26
CA ALA A 159 1.33 -10.95 7.49
C ALA A 159 1.72 -11.24 6.03
N GLN A 160 2.33 -12.40 5.77
CA GLN A 160 2.72 -12.85 4.44
C GLN A 160 1.55 -13.07 3.45
N TYR A 161 0.32 -13.26 3.96
CA TYR A 161 -0.88 -13.48 3.16
C TYR A 161 -1.79 -12.26 3.08
N ALA A 162 -1.34 -11.09 3.53
CA ALA A 162 -2.17 -9.88 3.63
C ALA A 162 -2.87 -9.51 2.31
N ASN A 163 -2.18 -9.63 1.17
CA ASN A 163 -2.78 -9.32 -0.13
C ASN A 163 -3.92 -10.28 -0.49
N ALA A 164 -3.75 -11.59 -0.24
CA ALA A 164 -4.80 -12.57 -0.46
C ALA A 164 -6.01 -12.35 0.47
N ILE A 165 -5.75 -12.05 1.75
CA ILE A 165 -6.79 -11.69 2.72
C ILE A 165 -7.53 -10.43 2.26
N GLY A 166 -6.80 -9.41 1.78
CA GLY A 166 -7.38 -8.18 1.24
C GLY A 166 -8.32 -8.45 0.06
N CYS A 167 -7.94 -9.34 -0.87
CA CYS A 167 -8.81 -9.75 -1.96
C CYS A 167 -10.12 -10.37 -1.47
N THR A 168 -10.10 -11.15 -0.39
CA THR A 168 -11.32 -11.77 0.17
C THR A 168 -12.23 -10.80 0.93
N LEU A 169 -11.69 -9.67 1.39
CA LEU A 169 -12.42 -8.63 2.13
C LEU A 169 -12.90 -7.49 1.20
N THR A 170 -12.72 -7.64 -0.11
CA THR A 170 -13.00 -6.57 -1.06
C THR A 170 -14.50 -6.34 -1.18
N LYS A 171 -14.90 -5.09 -0.93
CA LYS A 171 -16.26 -4.61 -1.14
C LYS A 171 -16.48 -4.28 -2.62
N VAL A 172 -17.72 -4.39 -3.06
CA VAL A 172 -18.14 -3.92 -4.39
C VAL A 172 -18.78 -2.55 -4.26
N GLY A 173 -18.57 -1.69 -5.25
CA GLY A 173 -19.07 -0.32 -5.20
C GLY A 173 -19.27 0.25 -6.59
N ALA A 174 -19.81 1.47 -6.62
CA ALA A 174 -19.99 2.25 -7.83
C ALA A 174 -19.70 3.72 -7.55
N THR A 175 -19.07 4.38 -8.52
CA THR A 175 -18.91 5.84 -8.55
C THR A 175 -19.67 6.37 -9.75
N ILE A 176 -20.65 7.25 -9.51
CA ILE A 176 -21.44 7.88 -10.56
C ILE A 176 -21.20 9.39 -10.53
N GLU A 177 -20.94 9.96 -11.70
CA GLU A 177 -20.71 11.39 -11.88
C GLU A 177 -21.68 11.98 -12.89
N ARG A 178 -22.28 13.12 -12.55
CA ARG A 178 -23.15 13.91 -13.45
C ARG A 178 -22.96 15.40 -13.20
N THR A 179 -23.28 16.19 -14.20
CA THR A 179 -23.39 17.66 -14.08
C THR A 179 -24.85 18.04 -13.96
N PHE A 180 -25.16 18.86 -12.97
CA PHE A 180 -26.48 19.42 -12.71
C PHE A 180 -26.45 20.95 -12.80
N SER A 181 -27.59 21.56 -13.11
CA SER A 181 -27.84 22.98 -12.90
C SER A 181 -28.72 23.13 -11.66
N TYR A 182 -28.21 23.76 -10.60
CA TYR A 182 -28.97 23.93 -9.36
C TYR A 182 -30.10 24.95 -9.46
N ASP A 183 -30.10 25.77 -10.50
CA ASP A 183 -31.23 26.65 -10.83
C ASP A 183 -32.44 25.85 -11.34
N GLN A 184 -32.21 24.67 -11.94
CA GLN A 184 -33.26 23.80 -12.48
C GLN A 184 -33.62 22.64 -11.55
N THR A 185 -32.61 22.02 -10.91
CA THR A 185 -32.78 20.86 -10.04
C THR A 185 -32.25 21.21 -8.66
N SER A 186 -33.07 21.09 -7.61
CA SER A 186 -32.58 21.35 -6.26
C SER A 186 -31.42 20.42 -5.90
N ARG A 187 -30.46 20.94 -5.11
CA ARG A 187 -29.30 20.18 -4.62
C ARG A 187 -29.69 18.82 -4.04
N ASP A 188 -30.70 18.80 -3.17
CA ASP A 188 -31.13 17.58 -2.50
C ASP A 188 -31.72 16.56 -3.48
N THR A 189 -32.44 17.02 -4.51
CA THR A 189 -32.98 16.14 -5.56
C THR A 189 -31.85 15.57 -6.42
N ALA A 190 -30.89 16.41 -6.82
CA ALA A 190 -29.73 15.99 -7.60
C ALA A 190 -28.94 14.90 -6.87
N ILE A 191 -28.53 15.16 -5.63
CA ILE A 191 -27.77 14.22 -4.80
C ILE A 191 -28.55 12.92 -4.56
N LYS A 192 -29.84 13.00 -4.18
CA LYS A 192 -30.67 11.81 -3.96
C LYS A 192 -30.78 10.95 -5.21
N SER A 193 -31.03 11.56 -6.37
CA SER A 193 -31.12 10.81 -7.64
C SER A 193 -29.82 10.08 -7.97
N LEU A 194 -28.67 10.73 -7.73
CA LEU A 194 -27.36 10.15 -7.99
C LEU A 194 -27.00 9.03 -7.02
N ILE A 195 -27.38 9.15 -5.75
CA ILE A 195 -27.25 8.07 -4.75
C ILE A 195 -28.02 6.83 -5.21
N GLU A 196 -29.26 7.00 -5.65
CA GLU A 196 -30.09 5.88 -6.10
C GLU A 196 -29.54 5.22 -7.38
N GLU A 197 -29.00 6.01 -8.32
CA GLU A 197 -28.30 5.49 -9.51
C GLU A 197 -27.04 4.70 -9.13
N ALA A 198 -26.23 5.24 -8.21
CA ALA A 198 -25.02 4.59 -7.72
C ALA A 198 -25.34 3.27 -6.99
N LYS A 199 -26.37 3.25 -6.12
CA LYS A 199 -26.85 2.03 -5.46
C LYS A 199 -27.28 0.98 -6.47
N LYS A 200 -28.12 1.32 -7.45
CA LYS A 200 -28.57 0.38 -8.50
C LYS A 200 -27.40 -0.20 -9.28
N THR A 201 -26.40 0.62 -9.58
CA THR A 201 -25.18 0.18 -10.27
C THR A 201 -24.38 -0.79 -9.41
N ALA A 202 -24.19 -0.48 -8.12
CA ALA A 202 -23.51 -1.38 -7.18
C ALA A 202 -24.25 -2.71 -7.01
N ILE A 203 -25.59 -2.70 -6.88
CA ILE A 203 -26.41 -3.93 -6.82
C ILE A 203 -26.23 -4.76 -8.09
N SER A 204 -26.26 -4.12 -9.26
CA SER A 204 -26.05 -4.80 -10.54
C SER A 204 -24.66 -5.40 -10.67
N ALA A 205 -23.66 -4.82 -10.00
CA ALA A 205 -22.31 -5.36 -9.88
C ALA A 205 -22.16 -6.45 -8.80
N GLY A 206 -23.23 -6.79 -8.07
CA GLY A 206 -23.26 -7.86 -7.07
C GLY A 206 -23.28 -7.40 -5.61
N ALA A 207 -23.51 -6.12 -5.33
CA ALA A 207 -23.63 -5.62 -3.96
C ALA A 207 -24.91 -6.11 -3.28
N ILE A 208 -24.82 -6.44 -1.98
CA ILE A 208 -25.99 -6.72 -1.14
C ILE A 208 -26.64 -5.38 -0.75
N ASP A 209 -27.85 -5.12 -1.22
CA ASP A 209 -28.60 -3.86 -1.06
C ASP A 209 -28.58 -3.30 0.38
N THR A 210 -28.89 -4.14 1.36
CA THR A 210 -28.96 -3.75 2.77
C THR A 210 -27.62 -3.36 3.41
N THR A 211 -26.50 -3.61 2.71
CA THR A 211 -25.14 -3.28 3.17
C THR A 211 -24.55 -2.07 2.46
N ILE A 212 -25.26 -1.49 1.48
CA ILE A 212 -24.74 -0.38 0.70
C ILE A 212 -24.76 0.90 1.53
N GLU A 213 -23.63 1.58 1.59
CA GLU A 213 -23.49 2.88 2.23
C GLU A 213 -22.81 3.90 1.31
N VAL A 214 -23.24 5.16 1.45
CA VAL A 214 -22.66 6.29 0.73
C VAL A 214 -21.35 6.66 1.41
N ARG A 215 -20.26 6.66 0.63
CA ARG A 215 -18.91 6.94 1.13
C ARG A 215 -18.47 8.36 0.90
N GLU A 216 -18.80 8.86 -0.27
CA GLU A 216 -18.31 10.16 -0.71
C GLU A 216 -19.37 10.82 -1.57
N ILE A 217 -19.58 12.11 -1.31
CA ILE A 217 -20.36 13.01 -2.13
C ILE A 217 -19.45 14.21 -2.37
N GLU A 218 -18.99 14.39 -3.59
CA GLU A 218 -18.16 15.51 -4.00
C GLU A 218 -18.98 16.43 -4.90
N GLU A 219 -18.99 17.73 -4.58
CA GLU A 219 -19.62 18.77 -5.39
C GLU A 219 -18.53 19.72 -5.87
N LEU A 220 -18.32 19.76 -7.18
CA LEU A 220 -17.37 20.66 -7.83
C LEU A 220 -18.12 21.69 -8.64
N GLN A 221 -18.04 22.95 -8.21
CA GLN A 221 -18.64 24.05 -8.95
C GLN A 221 -17.91 24.22 -10.29
N MET A 222 -18.68 24.37 -11.36
CA MET A 222 -18.15 24.56 -12.71
C MET A 222 -18.32 26.02 -13.09
N PRO A 223 -17.34 26.90 -12.76
CA PRO A 223 -17.42 28.30 -13.14
C PRO A 223 -17.54 28.40 -14.67
N TYR A 224 -18.21 29.45 -15.14
CA TYR A 224 -18.45 29.77 -16.56
C TYR A 224 -19.51 28.93 -17.29
N LEU A 225 -20.09 27.91 -16.65
CA LEU A 225 -21.32 27.29 -17.15
C LEU A 225 -22.55 28.00 -16.55
N PRO A 226 -23.57 28.32 -17.38
CA PRO A 226 -24.78 28.97 -16.90
C PRO A 226 -25.58 28.03 -15.97
N GLY A 227 -26.43 28.62 -15.11
CA GLY A 227 -27.38 27.86 -14.32
C GLY A 227 -26.85 27.29 -13.00
N ASN A 228 -25.80 27.88 -12.42
CA ASN A 228 -25.11 27.34 -11.24
C ASN A 228 -24.72 25.85 -11.44
N ALA A 229 -23.99 25.59 -12.53
CA ALA A 229 -23.60 24.24 -12.89
C ALA A 229 -22.64 23.65 -11.84
N ILE A 230 -23.00 22.48 -11.32
CA ILE A 230 -22.23 21.71 -10.36
C ILE A 230 -22.07 20.29 -10.88
N LYS A 231 -20.83 19.81 -10.89
CA LYS A 231 -20.54 18.39 -11.07
C LYS A 231 -20.69 17.71 -9.71
N VAL A 232 -21.59 16.74 -9.62
CA VAL A 232 -21.80 15.90 -8.43
C VAL A 232 -21.21 14.52 -8.72
N SER A 233 -20.39 14.02 -7.80
CA SER A 233 -19.85 12.66 -7.80
C SER A 233 -20.32 11.95 -6.53
N VAL A 234 -20.89 10.75 -6.67
CA VAL A 234 -21.32 9.92 -5.54
C VAL A 234 -20.66 8.55 -5.62
N LYS A 235 -19.99 8.16 -4.54
CA LYS A 235 -19.37 6.84 -4.36
C LYS A 235 -20.14 6.05 -3.31
N VAL A 236 -20.57 4.84 -3.67
CA VAL A 236 -21.21 3.88 -2.75
C VAL A 236 -20.42 2.58 -2.69
N VAL A 237 -20.46 1.89 -1.56
CA VAL A 237 -19.84 0.56 -1.39
C VAL A 237 -20.74 -0.35 -0.57
N GLY A 238 -20.71 -1.65 -0.84
CA GLY A 238 -21.44 -2.68 -0.11
C GLY A 238 -20.71 -4.02 -0.12
N GLU A 239 -21.19 -4.97 0.67
CA GLU A 239 -20.66 -6.33 0.69
C GLU A 239 -21.01 -7.06 -0.62
N LEU A 240 -20.06 -7.85 -1.13
CA LEU A 240 -20.26 -8.64 -2.34
C LEU A 240 -21.10 -9.87 -2.01
N LYS A 241 -22.11 -10.15 -2.84
CA LYS A 241 -22.87 -11.39 -2.80
C LYS A 241 -22.01 -12.53 -3.36
N ILE A 242 -21.43 -13.32 -2.47
CA ILE A 242 -20.65 -14.54 -2.81
C ILE A 242 -21.61 -15.69 -3.13
#